data_AF-A0AAV0MGJ3-F1
#
_entry.id   AF-A0AAV0MGJ3-F1
#
_cell.length_a   1.000
_cell.length_b   1.000
_cell.length_c   1.000
_cell.angle_alpha   90.00
_cell.angle_beta   90.00
_cell.angle_gamma   90.00
#
_symmetry.space_group_name_H-M   'P 1'
#
loop_
_entity.id
_entity.type
_entity.pdbx_description
1 polymer ?
#
loop_
_entity_poly.entity_id
_entity_poly.type
_entity_poly.pdbx_seq_one_letter_code
_entity_poly.pdbx_strand_id
1 'polypeptide(L)'
;MPSNKYCFLLFVIALSAVHVIHGKVHGVRYTVTNNASGSAGGSIFDSHVGAPYTKQAMSRATRFIWKTFRQQNDATQRKHVTKIDFFLDIMEDGIAYSSDNDIHLSATYLGTTTSAPPRVLVASEIYHEMTHVWQWNGGGATPLGLIEGIADFIRMKAGYESTSSPVRLGEGDRGTKDTVLQPGFLGIAMV
;
A
#
# COMPACT_ATOMS: atom_id res chain seq x y z
N MET A 1 17.06 38.54 43.54
CA MET A 1 16.96 37.87 42.22
C MET A 1 16.12 36.59 42.40
N PRO A 2 14.82 36.57 42.05
CA PRO A 2 14.02 35.37 42.22
C PRO A 2 14.22 34.40 41.04
N SER A 3 14.96 33.33 41.33
CA SER A 3 14.77 31.94 40.88
C SER A 3 13.87 31.69 39.65
N ASN A 4 14.51 31.60 38.48
CA ASN A 4 13.94 31.26 37.17
C ASN A 4 13.68 29.74 37.01
N LYS A 5 13.13 29.07 38.03
CA LYS A 5 12.89 27.61 38.02
C LYS A 5 11.49 27.23 37.52
N TYR A 6 10.56 28.17 37.52
CA TYR A 6 9.18 27.93 37.08
C TYR A 6 8.99 28.05 35.56
N CYS A 7 9.86 28.78 34.85
CA CYS A 7 9.83 28.85 33.38
C CYS A 7 10.25 27.53 32.72
N PHE A 8 11.16 26.77 33.34
CA PHE A 8 11.63 25.50 32.76
C PHE A 8 10.62 24.36 32.96
N LEU A 9 9.86 24.39 34.06
CA LEU A 9 8.86 23.35 34.36
C LEU A 9 7.62 23.44 33.47
N LEU A 10 7.28 24.64 32.97
CA LEU A 10 6.17 24.84 32.03
C LEU A 10 6.52 24.45 30.58
N PHE A 11 7.81 24.33 30.25
CA PHE A 11 8.23 23.92 28.90
C PHE A 11 8.22 22.40 28.71
N VAL A 12 8.44 21.62 29.78
CA VAL A 12 8.49 20.15 29.71
C VAL A 12 7.09 19.51 29.60
N ILE A 13 6.04 20.17 30.10
CA ILE A 13 4.67 19.66 29.98
C ILE A 13 4.10 19.86 28.56
N ALA A 14 4.62 20.83 27.79
CA ALA A 14 4.19 21.10 26.42
C ALA A 14 4.70 20.08 25.37
N LEU A 15 5.63 19.18 25.73
CA LEU A 15 6.18 18.15 24.82
C LEU A 15 5.55 16.75 24.98
N SER A 16 4.47 16.62 25.75
CA SER A 16 3.81 15.32 25.99
C SER A 16 2.58 15.05 25.12
N ALA A 17 2.30 15.89 24.13
CA ALA A 17 1.19 15.72 23.19
C ALA A 17 1.67 15.49 21.75
N VAL A 18 2.66 14.62 21.55
CA VAL A 18 2.67 13.84 20.29
C VAL A 18 1.45 12.93 20.40
N HIS A 19 0.31 13.43 19.95
CA HIS A 19 -0.82 12.59 19.62
C HIS A 19 -0.30 11.60 18.59
N VAL A 20 0.03 10.39 19.04
CA VAL A 20 -0.04 9.23 18.17
C VAL A 20 -1.52 9.16 17.83
N ILE A 21 -1.88 9.81 16.72
CA ILE A 21 -3.13 9.55 16.02
C ILE A 21 -2.97 8.10 15.56
N HIS A 22 -3.23 7.17 16.48
CA HIS A 22 -3.72 5.86 16.12
C HIS A 22 -5.03 6.17 15.42
N GLY A 23 -4.95 6.32 14.10
CA GLY A 23 -6.09 6.59 13.26
C GLY A 23 -7.16 5.60 13.65
N LYS A 24 -8.22 6.10 14.31
CA LYS A 24 -9.40 5.31 14.59
C LYS A 24 -9.81 4.70 13.27
N VAL A 25 -9.81 3.37 13.29
CA VAL A 25 -9.91 2.47 12.15
C VAL A 25 -11.08 2.90 11.29
N HIS A 26 -10.80 3.39 10.09
CA HIS A 26 -11.78 3.25 9.01
C HIS A 26 -12.04 1.75 8.91
N GLY A 27 -13.27 1.30 9.13
CA GLY A 27 -13.73 -0.06 9.50
C GLY A 27 -13.17 -1.30 8.76
N VAL A 28 -11.86 -1.39 8.61
CA VAL A 28 -11.12 -2.40 7.88
C VAL A 28 -10.11 -3.01 8.84
N ARG A 29 -10.22 -4.32 9.05
CA ARG A 29 -9.30 -5.10 9.87
C ARG A 29 -8.14 -5.61 9.02
N TYR A 30 -6.92 -5.40 9.51
CA TYR A 30 -5.70 -5.88 8.84
C TYR A 30 -5.06 -7.01 9.64
N THR A 31 -4.74 -8.09 8.95
CA THR A 31 -4.06 -9.27 9.48
C THR A 31 -2.80 -9.55 8.68
N VAL A 32 -1.80 -10.13 9.33
CA VAL A 32 -0.48 -10.38 8.74
C VAL A 32 -0.01 -11.74 9.23
N THR A 33 0.37 -12.60 8.31
CA THR A 33 0.88 -13.94 8.58
C THR A 33 2.19 -14.14 7.83
N ASN A 34 3.22 -14.64 8.50
CA ASN A 34 4.47 -15.06 7.87
C ASN A 34 4.46 -16.58 7.76
N ASN A 35 4.05 -17.11 6.60
CA ASN A 35 4.06 -18.54 6.30
C ASN A 35 5.45 -19.06 5.90
N ALA A 36 6.39 -18.14 5.65
CA ALA A 36 7.76 -18.44 5.22
C ALA A 36 8.77 -18.39 6.38
N SER A 37 8.32 -18.57 7.63
CA SER A 37 9.20 -18.57 8.80
C SER A 37 10.32 -19.61 8.64
N GLY A 38 11.56 -19.22 8.96
CA GLY A 38 12.75 -20.06 8.77
C GLY A 38 13.42 -19.94 7.39
N SER A 39 12.78 -19.32 6.39
CA SER A 39 13.45 -18.94 5.15
C SER A 39 14.30 -17.66 5.34
N ALA A 40 15.19 -17.36 4.39
CA ALA A 40 15.97 -16.12 4.39
C ALA A 40 15.05 -14.88 4.36
N GLY A 41 14.06 -14.87 3.45
CA GLY A 41 13.08 -13.77 3.34
C GLY A 41 12.17 -13.66 4.55
N GLY A 42 11.71 -14.78 5.10
CA GLY A 42 10.93 -14.81 6.34
C GLY A 42 11.71 -14.24 7.52
N SER A 43 12.99 -14.58 7.64
CA SER A 43 13.87 -14.04 8.69
C SER A 43 14.13 -12.55 8.53
N ILE A 44 14.31 -12.07 7.28
CA ILE A 44 14.41 -10.65 6.95
C ILE A 44 13.12 -9.92 7.32
N PHE A 45 11.96 -10.50 6.98
CA PHE A 45 10.66 -9.92 7.30
C PHE A 45 10.49 -9.76 8.80
N ASP A 46 10.71 -10.81 9.58
CA ASP A 46 10.52 -10.77 11.04
C ASP A 46 11.47 -9.76 11.71
N SER A 47 12.70 -9.65 11.21
CA SER A 47 13.74 -8.79 11.82
C SER A 47 13.64 -7.32 11.42
N HIS A 48 13.27 -7.02 10.17
CA HIS A 48 13.39 -5.67 9.60
C HIS A 48 12.03 -5.04 9.26
N VAL A 49 11.01 -5.84 9.00
CA VAL A 49 9.69 -5.36 8.56
C VAL A 49 8.69 -5.58 9.70
N GLY A 50 8.29 -6.82 9.92
CA GLY A 50 7.40 -7.26 10.98
C GLY A 50 5.93 -6.90 10.75
N ALA A 51 5.04 -7.71 11.32
CA ALA A 51 3.59 -7.53 11.23
C ALA A 51 3.09 -6.12 11.62
N PRO A 52 3.63 -5.43 12.66
CA PRO A 52 3.19 -4.08 13.01
C PRO A 52 3.40 -3.06 11.88
N TYR A 53 4.56 -3.10 11.21
CA TYR A 53 4.84 -2.21 10.08
C TYR A 53 3.93 -2.53 8.90
N THR A 54 3.77 -3.81 8.55
CA THR A 54 2.92 -4.24 7.43
C THR A 54 1.47 -3.79 7.62
N LYS A 55 0.90 -3.92 8.83
CA LYS A 55 -0.44 -3.38 9.14
C LYS A 55 -0.51 -1.86 8.98
N GLN A 56 0.52 -1.15 9.42
CA GLN A 56 0.60 0.30 9.25
C GLN A 56 0.69 0.69 7.77
N ALA A 57 1.46 -0.06 6.96
CA ALA A 57 1.59 0.15 5.53
C ALA A 57 0.25 -0.07 4.81
N MET A 58 -0.46 -1.18 5.05
CA MET A 58 -1.80 -1.42 4.47
C MET A 58 -2.82 -0.34 4.85
N SER A 59 -2.81 0.10 6.12
CA SER A 59 -3.67 1.20 6.59
C SER A 59 -3.34 2.55 5.92
N ARG A 60 -2.06 2.83 5.68
CA ARG A 60 -1.61 4.03 4.96
C ARG A 60 -1.98 3.96 3.48
N ALA A 61 -1.73 2.82 2.82
CA ALA A 61 -2.10 2.57 1.44
C ALA A 61 -3.60 2.77 1.22
N THR A 62 -4.43 2.15 2.06
CA THR A 62 -5.89 2.30 2.00
C THR A 62 -6.34 3.76 2.06
N ARG A 63 -5.84 4.54 3.03
CA ARG A 63 -6.17 5.98 3.13
C ARG A 63 -5.63 6.77 1.94
N PHE A 64 -4.46 6.41 1.43
CA PHE A 64 -3.85 7.05 0.28
C PHE A 64 -4.67 6.82 -0.99
N ILE A 65 -5.11 5.58 -1.22
CA ILE A 65 -5.96 5.19 -2.36
C ILE A 65 -7.29 5.94 -2.28
N TRP A 66 -8.01 5.84 -1.16
CA TRP A 66 -9.28 6.55 -1.00
C TRP A 66 -9.12 8.07 -1.19
N LYS A 67 -8.05 8.66 -0.66
CA LYS A 67 -7.77 10.09 -0.88
C LYS A 67 -7.48 10.40 -2.35
N THR A 68 -6.72 9.55 -3.03
CA THR A 68 -6.33 9.74 -4.42
C THR A 68 -7.54 9.75 -5.35
N PHE A 69 -8.53 8.88 -5.10
CA PHE A 69 -9.77 8.77 -5.88
C PHE A 69 -10.97 9.49 -5.25
N ARG A 70 -10.73 10.33 -4.23
CA ARG A 70 -11.75 11.16 -3.56
C ARG A 70 -12.88 10.39 -2.85
N GLN A 71 -12.62 9.16 -2.44
CA GLN A 71 -13.56 8.25 -1.74
C GLN A 71 -13.42 8.28 -0.21
N GLN A 72 -12.60 9.17 0.36
CA GLN A 72 -12.30 9.17 1.80
C GLN A 72 -13.49 9.57 2.70
N ASN A 73 -14.47 10.30 2.15
CA ASN A 73 -15.57 10.90 2.92
C ASN A 73 -16.91 10.20 2.75
N ASP A 74 -17.07 9.39 1.70
CA ASP A 74 -18.31 8.68 1.38
C ASP A 74 -18.03 7.19 1.20
N ALA A 75 -18.45 6.39 2.19
CA ALA A 75 -18.23 4.95 2.18
C ALA A 75 -19.04 4.21 1.09
N THR A 76 -20.05 4.86 0.51
CA THR A 76 -20.86 4.28 -0.58
C THR A 76 -20.14 4.33 -1.93
N GLN A 77 -19.13 5.19 -2.07
CA GLN A 77 -18.33 5.34 -3.29
C GLN A 77 -17.15 4.37 -3.38
N ARG A 78 -16.98 3.47 -2.42
CA ARG A 78 -15.86 2.53 -2.35
C ARG A 78 -16.37 1.09 -2.25
N LYS A 79 -15.56 0.15 -2.72
CA LYS A 79 -15.81 -1.28 -2.57
C LYS A 79 -15.96 -1.62 -1.09
N HIS A 80 -16.93 -2.46 -0.75
CA HIS A 80 -17.19 -2.83 0.64
C HIS A 80 -16.22 -3.94 1.08
N VAL A 81 -15.12 -3.55 1.69
CA VAL A 81 -14.10 -4.45 2.26
C VAL A 81 -13.94 -4.16 3.75
N THR A 82 -14.07 -5.19 4.59
CA THR A 82 -14.00 -5.07 6.06
C THR A 82 -12.78 -5.78 6.65
N LYS A 83 -12.10 -6.61 5.86
CA LYS A 83 -10.90 -7.34 6.26
C LYS A 83 -9.97 -7.49 5.06
N ILE A 84 -8.68 -7.32 5.29
CA ILE A 84 -7.60 -7.59 4.35
C ILE A 84 -6.54 -8.40 5.07
N ASP A 85 -6.16 -9.53 4.48
CA ASP A 85 -5.10 -10.39 4.98
C ASP A 85 -3.84 -10.20 4.15
N PHE A 86 -2.69 -10.11 4.82
CA PHE A 86 -1.38 -10.15 4.18
C PHE A 86 -0.69 -11.46 4.54
N PHE A 87 -0.13 -12.13 3.55
CA PHE A 87 0.66 -13.34 3.68
C PHE A 87 2.05 -13.11 3.09
N LEU A 88 3.08 -13.47 3.86
CA LEU A 88 4.42 -13.68 3.33
C LEU A 88 4.59 -15.17 3.06
N ASP A 89 4.69 -15.56 1.79
CA ASP A 89 4.70 -16.95 1.36
C ASP A 89 6.00 -17.34 0.67
N ILE A 90 6.33 -18.63 0.66
CA ILE A 90 7.34 -19.15 -0.26
C ILE A 90 6.65 -19.33 -1.61
N MET A 91 7.09 -18.55 -2.59
CA MET A 91 6.56 -18.56 -3.96
C MET A 91 7.70 -18.91 -4.91
N GLU A 92 7.39 -19.75 -5.90
CA GLU A 92 8.34 -20.17 -6.95
C GLU A 92 8.52 -19.06 -8.00
N ASP A 93 7.44 -18.38 -8.36
CA ASP A 93 7.41 -17.29 -9.34
C ASP A 93 6.65 -16.06 -8.80
N GLY A 94 6.96 -14.90 -9.36
CA GLY A 94 6.27 -13.64 -9.05
C GLY A 94 6.80 -12.92 -7.80
N ILE A 95 6.50 -11.63 -7.73
CA ILE A 95 6.89 -10.75 -6.62
C ILE A 95 5.78 -10.72 -5.57
N ALA A 96 4.58 -10.35 -6.00
CA ALA A 96 3.38 -10.29 -5.20
C ALA A 96 2.16 -10.56 -6.08
N TYR A 97 1.03 -10.87 -5.45
CA TYR A 97 -0.27 -10.84 -6.10
C TYR A 97 -1.36 -10.60 -5.05
N SER A 98 -2.55 -10.27 -5.53
CA SER A 98 -3.74 -10.17 -4.72
C SER A 98 -4.86 -11.03 -5.29
N SER A 99 -5.64 -11.62 -4.39
CA SER A 99 -6.82 -12.42 -4.72
C SER A 99 -7.89 -12.10 -3.71
N ASP A 100 -9.09 -11.74 -4.17
CA ASP A 100 -10.15 -11.18 -3.33
C ASP A 100 -9.68 -9.99 -2.47
N ASN A 101 -9.48 -10.21 -1.17
CA ASN A 101 -8.96 -9.22 -0.21
C ASN A 101 -7.65 -9.68 0.44
N ASP A 102 -7.00 -10.69 -0.14
CA ASP A 102 -5.76 -11.27 0.34
C ASP A 102 -4.61 -10.73 -0.51
N ILE A 103 -3.52 -10.39 0.15
CA ILE A 103 -2.27 -9.93 -0.46
C ILE A 103 -1.20 -10.96 -0.12
N HIS A 104 -0.53 -11.46 -1.15
CA HIS A 104 0.54 -12.43 -1.03
C HIS A 104 1.84 -11.80 -1.53
N LEU A 105 2.89 -11.84 -0.71
CA LEU A 105 4.23 -11.38 -1.06
C LEU A 105 5.21 -12.53 -0.99
N SER A 106 6.07 -12.64 -2.02
CA SER A 106 7.11 -13.65 -2.09
C SER A 106 8.23 -13.38 -1.08
N ALA A 107 8.39 -14.31 -0.12
CA ALA A 107 9.55 -14.39 0.74
C ALA A 107 10.84 -14.63 -0.07
N THR A 108 10.75 -15.36 -1.17
CA THR A 108 11.88 -15.58 -2.08
C THR A 108 12.37 -14.25 -2.64
N TYR A 109 11.45 -13.40 -3.11
CA TYR A 109 11.76 -12.05 -3.58
C TYR A 109 12.40 -11.20 -2.48
N LEU A 110 11.78 -11.15 -1.29
CA LEU A 110 12.30 -10.38 -0.17
C LEU A 110 13.67 -10.87 0.33
N GLY A 111 13.94 -12.18 0.19
CA GLY A 111 15.20 -12.81 0.59
C GLY A 111 16.35 -12.61 -0.38
N THR A 112 16.06 -12.29 -1.64
CA THR A 112 17.06 -12.22 -2.73
C THR A 112 17.27 -10.80 -3.27
N THR A 113 16.29 -9.92 -3.10
CA THR A 113 16.33 -8.57 -3.66
C THR A 113 17.05 -7.57 -2.75
N THR A 114 17.97 -6.80 -3.33
CA THR A 114 18.75 -5.77 -2.62
C THR A 114 18.59 -4.36 -3.19
N SER A 115 17.61 -4.13 -4.06
CA SER A 115 17.39 -2.84 -4.74
C SER A 115 16.93 -1.73 -3.80
N ALA A 116 16.32 -2.08 -2.66
CA ALA A 116 15.90 -1.13 -1.63
C ALA A 116 15.84 -1.80 -0.24
N PRO A 117 15.76 -1.03 0.85
CA PRO A 117 15.56 -1.59 2.19
C PRO A 117 14.29 -2.45 2.30
N PRO A 118 14.26 -3.53 3.11
CA PRO A 118 13.12 -4.46 3.19
C PRO A 118 11.75 -3.79 3.42
N ARG A 119 11.69 -2.75 4.25
CA ARG A 119 10.46 -1.99 4.49
C ARG A 119 9.96 -1.25 3.24
N VAL A 120 10.88 -0.74 2.43
CA VAL A 120 10.55 -0.05 1.17
C VAL A 120 10.04 -1.04 0.15
N LEU A 121 10.69 -2.21 0.01
CA LEU A 121 10.23 -3.29 -0.87
C LEU A 121 8.80 -3.73 -0.50
N VAL A 122 8.56 -4.04 0.78
CA VAL A 122 7.24 -4.46 1.25
C VAL A 122 6.19 -3.36 1.08
N ALA A 123 6.52 -2.11 1.40
CA ALA A 123 5.57 -1.01 1.23
C ALA A 123 5.23 -0.75 -0.24
N SER A 124 6.22 -0.85 -1.13
CA SER A 124 6.04 -0.72 -2.58
C SER A 124 4.98 -1.68 -3.10
N GLU A 125 5.14 -2.98 -2.82
CA GLU A 125 4.19 -4.01 -3.25
C GLU A 125 2.83 -3.88 -2.55
N ILE A 126 2.80 -3.50 -1.27
CA ILE A 126 1.52 -3.24 -0.57
C ILE A 126 0.71 -2.14 -1.26
N TYR A 127 1.34 -1.07 -1.76
CA TYR A 127 0.60 -0.01 -2.44
C TYR A 127 0.06 -0.46 -3.80
N HIS A 128 0.79 -1.32 -4.52
CA HIS A 128 0.34 -1.95 -5.75
C HIS A 128 -0.85 -2.87 -5.49
N GLU A 129 -0.65 -3.90 -4.67
CA GLU A 129 -1.65 -4.93 -4.40
C GLU A 129 -2.87 -4.39 -3.64
N MET A 130 -2.68 -3.39 -2.78
CA MET A 130 -3.83 -2.74 -2.15
C MET A 130 -4.73 -2.03 -3.15
N THR A 131 -4.16 -1.54 -4.25
CA THR A 131 -4.96 -0.93 -5.30
C THR A 131 -5.86 -1.97 -5.95
N HIS A 132 -5.36 -3.17 -6.20
CA HIS A 132 -6.16 -4.29 -6.70
C HIS A 132 -7.32 -4.69 -5.78
N VAL A 133 -7.11 -4.67 -4.46
CA VAL A 133 -8.20 -4.93 -3.50
C VAL A 133 -9.29 -3.86 -3.57
N TRP A 134 -8.90 -2.58 -3.67
CA TRP A 134 -9.84 -1.45 -3.61
C TRP A 134 -10.47 -1.07 -4.95
N GLN A 135 -9.85 -1.45 -6.07
CA GLN A 135 -10.39 -1.20 -7.40
C GLN A 135 -11.45 -2.24 -7.80
N TRP A 136 -12.26 -1.86 -8.77
CA TRP A 136 -13.15 -2.78 -9.48
C TRP A 136 -12.49 -3.23 -10.77
N ASN A 137 -12.71 -4.49 -11.14
CA ASN A 137 -12.24 -5.06 -12.40
C ASN A 137 -13.34 -5.05 -13.49
N GLY A 138 -14.44 -4.32 -13.28
CA GLY A 138 -15.57 -4.28 -14.21
C GLY A 138 -16.20 -5.64 -14.46
N GLY A 139 -16.20 -6.54 -13.48
CA GLY A 139 -16.65 -7.93 -13.66
C GLY A 139 -15.73 -8.75 -14.56
N GLY A 140 -14.46 -8.36 -14.68
CA GLY A 140 -13.45 -8.97 -15.55
C GLY A 140 -13.38 -8.39 -16.96
N ALA A 141 -14.21 -7.39 -17.28
CA ALA A 141 -14.22 -6.75 -18.60
C ALA A 141 -13.13 -5.65 -18.76
N THR A 142 -12.56 -5.17 -17.67
CA THR A 142 -11.53 -4.12 -17.72
C THR A 142 -10.21 -4.71 -18.26
N PRO A 143 -9.56 -4.07 -19.25
CA PRO A 143 -8.27 -4.52 -19.77
C PRO A 143 -7.21 -4.64 -18.66
N LEU A 144 -6.48 -5.76 -18.65
CA LEU A 144 -5.47 -6.04 -17.62
C LEU A 144 -4.40 -4.93 -17.52
N GLY A 145 -3.93 -4.41 -18.64
CA GLY A 145 -2.95 -3.32 -18.64
C GLY A 145 -3.44 -2.04 -17.96
N LEU A 146 -4.74 -1.76 -17.98
CA LEU A 146 -5.32 -0.62 -17.26
C LEU A 146 -5.38 -0.90 -15.75
N ILE A 147 -5.79 -2.10 -15.36
CA ILE A 147 -5.82 -2.58 -13.97
C ILE A 147 -4.42 -2.46 -13.34
N GLU A 148 -3.40 -2.98 -14.00
CA GLU A 148 -2.00 -2.90 -13.54
C GLU A 148 -1.48 -1.45 -13.56
N GLY A 149 -1.76 -0.70 -14.61
CA GLY A 149 -1.32 0.68 -14.74
C GLY A 149 -1.85 1.60 -13.64
N ILE A 150 -3.06 1.35 -13.12
CA ILE A 150 -3.61 2.09 -11.97
C ILE A 150 -2.89 1.74 -10.67
N ALA A 151 -2.58 0.46 -10.45
CA ALA A 151 -1.82 0.00 -9.30
C ALA A 151 -0.38 0.56 -9.30
N ASP A 152 0.28 0.54 -10.46
CA ASP A 152 1.58 1.17 -10.69
C ASP A 152 1.53 2.67 -10.42
N PHE A 153 0.50 3.36 -10.92
CA PHE A 153 0.30 4.77 -10.68
C PHE A 153 0.18 5.08 -9.18
N ILE A 154 -0.56 4.28 -8.41
CA ILE A 154 -0.69 4.48 -6.96
C ILE A 154 0.65 4.29 -6.25
N ARG A 155 1.37 3.21 -6.57
CA ARG A 155 2.71 2.93 -6.03
C ARG A 155 3.68 4.09 -6.30
N MET A 156 3.76 4.54 -7.55
CA MET A 156 4.64 5.66 -7.93
C MET A 156 4.21 6.99 -7.31
N LYS A 157 2.90 7.28 -7.27
CA LYS A 157 2.38 8.50 -6.64
C LYS A 157 2.65 8.55 -5.13
N ALA A 158 2.77 7.39 -4.49
CA ALA A 158 3.17 7.27 -3.09
C ALA A 158 4.69 7.42 -2.88
N GLY A 159 5.48 7.54 -3.95
CA GLY A 159 6.93 7.72 -3.92
C GLY A 159 7.73 6.42 -3.90
N TYR A 160 7.12 5.29 -4.28
CA TYR A 160 7.82 4.01 -4.42
C TYR A 160 8.18 3.75 -5.89
N GLU A 161 9.39 3.25 -6.13
CA GLU A 161 9.84 2.89 -7.47
C GLU A 161 9.18 1.60 -7.96
N SER A 162 9.04 1.47 -9.29
CA SER A 162 8.57 0.22 -9.90
C SER A 162 9.62 -0.87 -9.73
N THR A 163 9.23 -1.98 -9.13
CA THR A 163 10.06 -3.18 -8.94
C THR A 163 9.93 -4.17 -10.10
N SER A 164 8.85 -4.09 -10.86
CA SER A 164 8.65 -4.75 -12.14
C SER A 164 9.18 -3.87 -13.28
N SER A 165 9.71 -4.48 -14.34
CA SER A 165 10.04 -3.77 -15.59
C SER A 165 8.88 -2.86 -15.97
N PRO A 166 9.14 -1.59 -16.35
CA PRO A 166 8.06 -0.66 -16.65
C PRO A 166 7.14 -1.31 -17.68
N VAL A 167 5.87 -1.53 -17.30
CA VAL A 167 4.83 -1.57 -18.32
C VAL A 167 5.04 -0.28 -19.08
N ARG A 168 5.41 -0.39 -20.36
CA ARG A 168 5.70 0.79 -21.20
C ARG A 168 4.46 1.67 -21.19
N LEU A 169 4.48 2.68 -20.34
CA LEU A 169 3.55 3.80 -20.40
C LEU A 169 3.70 4.39 -21.80
N GLY A 170 2.73 4.10 -22.67
CA GLY A 170 2.69 4.65 -24.01
C GLY A 170 3.21 3.77 -25.16
N GLU A 171 3.25 2.44 -25.03
CA GLU A 171 3.10 1.61 -26.25
C GLU A 171 1.62 1.26 -26.37
N GLY A 172 0.86 2.23 -26.88
CA GLY A 172 -0.51 1.99 -27.29
C GLY A 172 -0.52 0.83 -28.27
N ASP A 173 -1.24 -0.23 -27.90
CA ASP A 173 -1.69 -1.15 -28.92
C ASP A 173 -2.52 -0.33 -29.92
N ARG A 174 -2.24 -0.53 -31.20
CA ARG A 174 -2.74 0.32 -32.30
C ARG A 174 -4.26 0.25 -32.34
N GLY A 175 -4.94 1.10 -31.57
CA GLY A 175 -6.39 1.02 -31.44
C GLY A 175 -7.08 2.05 -30.57
N THR A 176 -6.44 2.66 -29.57
CA THR A 176 -7.11 3.70 -28.77
C THR A 176 -6.18 4.86 -28.43
N LYS A 177 -6.64 6.05 -28.84
CA LYS A 177 -5.98 7.34 -28.72
C LYS A 177 -5.56 7.64 -27.28
N ASP A 178 -4.38 8.25 -27.18
CA ASP A 178 -3.83 9.00 -26.06
C ASP A 178 -4.89 9.50 -25.09
N THR A 179 -5.09 8.77 -24.00
CA THR A 179 -5.81 9.32 -22.86
C THR A 179 -4.78 9.86 -21.90
N VAL A 180 -4.41 11.12 -22.13
CA VAL A 180 -3.87 11.97 -21.07
C VAL A 180 -4.85 11.88 -19.91
N LEU A 181 -4.40 11.35 -18.76
CA LEU A 181 -5.22 11.18 -17.56
C LEU A 181 -5.64 12.56 -17.02
N GLN A 182 -6.73 13.10 -17.58
CA GLN A 182 -7.35 14.31 -17.07
C GLN A 182 -8.08 14.00 -15.76
N PRO A 183 -8.23 14.98 -14.85
CA PRO A 183 -8.88 14.78 -13.54
C PRO A 183 -10.29 14.19 -13.59
N GLY A 184 -10.98 14.27 -14.74
CA GLY A 184 -12.32 13.67 -14.96
C GLY A 184 -12.31 12.19 -15.37
N PHE A 185 -11.18 11.64 -15.83
CA PHE A 185 -11.07 10.23 -16.23
C PHE A 185 -10.87 9.30 -15.02
N LEU A 186 -10.40 9.86 -13.88
CA LEU A 186 -10.15 9.15 -12.63
C LEU A 186 -11.43 8.65 -11.93
N GLY A 187 -12.61 9.15 -12.31
CA GLY A 187 -13.89 8.74 -11.72
C GLY A 187 -14.43 7.41 -12.25
N ILE A 188 -13.88 6.88 -13.35
CA ILE A 188 -14.45 5.72 -14.07
C ILE A 188 -13.73 4.41 -13.72
N ALA A 189 -12.47 4.47 -13.29
CA ALA A 189 -11.69 3.26 -12.99
C ALA A 189 -11.82 2.76 -11.54
N MET A 190 -12.75 3.36 -10.80
CA MET A 190 -13.19 2.96 -9.46
C MET A 190 -14.73 2.76 -9.47
N VAL A 191 -15.27 2.24 -10.58
CA VAL A 191 -16.64 1.73 -10.75
C VAL A 191 -16.57 0.26 -11.16
#